data_AF-A0A3D3MI68-F1
#
_entry.id   AF-A0A3D3MI68-F1
#
_cell.length_a   1.000
_cell.length_b   1.000
_cell.length_c   1.000
_cell.angle_alpha   90.00
_cell.angle_beta   90.00
_cell.angle_gamma   90.00
#
_symmetry.space_group_name_H-M   'P 1'
#
loop_
_entity.id
_entity.type
_entity.pdbx_description
1 polymer ?
#
loop_
_entity_poly.entity_id
_entity_poly.type
_entity_poly.pdbx_seq_one_letter_code
_entity_poly.pdbx_strand_id
1 'polypeptide(L)'
;GDGAVYGDNQFKELVFSTGRTYTLQMANTQTTESWILGGTPCTVTYVQSSTSGTRANINVTGGNTNFNFGNLKDINASGQPLHFGSQSTIANQNNNNITYDPYDPGVFQGLGPDWQCHVIDNTDASTYTLSTSAFYGNSTTIYSWYKLNDSNYDPSTPISTASSLDIRLFGYGTYKVEVSYTNGAAISCTVSDEVNIIKKTDPPIATSNVCKKETNTIGDISISGNNIKWYPNNLSTAELPSNTTILNGETYFASQTINNCESKRTAITVIIVNCNNVPSMINPSLPIRTY
;
A
#
# COMPACT_ATOMS: atom_id res chain seq x y z
N GLY A 1 -2.75 1.03 -35.18
CA GLY A 1 -1.36 0.95 -35.68
C GLY A 1 -0.57 2.07 -35.05
N ASP A 2 0.55 2.43 -35.64
CA ASP A 2 1.13 3.76 -35.46
C ASP A 2 0.18 4.82 -36.05
N GLY A 3 0.36 6.08 -35.67
CA GLY A 3 -0.53 7.16 -36.09
C GLY A 3 0.22 8.43 -36.47
N ALA A 4 -0.39 9.25 -37.32
CA ALA A 4 0.13 10.57 -37.65
C ALA A 4 -0.98 11.62 -37.57
N VAL A 5 -0.64 12.80 -37.07
CA VAL A 5 -1.52 13.97 -37.01
C VAL A 5 -0.88 15.10 -37.82
N TYR A 6 -1.64 15.61 -38.78
CA TYR A 6 -1.20 16.65 -39.71
C TYR A 6 -2.03 17.93 -39.53
N GLY A 7 -1.42 19.07 -39.85
CA GLY A 7 -2.00 20.39 -39.69
C GLY A 7 -2.06 20.87 -38.25
N ASP A 8 -2.57 22.08 -38.06
CA ASP A 8 -2.89 22.63 -36.75
C ASP A 8 -4.27 22.14 -36.32
N ASN A 9 -4.38 21.53 -35.13
CA ASN A 9 -5.63 20.96 -34.65
C ASN A 9 -5.93 21.38 -33.20
N GLN A 10 -7.22 21.30 -32.86
CA GLN A 10 -7.69 21.44 -31.48
C GLN A 10 -8.46 20.19 -31.07
N PHE A 11 -8.04 19.60 -29.95
CA PHE A 11 -8.65 18.42 -29.36
C PHE A 11 -9.17 18.76 -27.97
N LYS A 12 -10.31 18.16 -27.62
CA LYS A 12 -10.68 18.08 -26.21
C LYS A 12 -9.76 17.09 -25.49
N GLU A 13 -9.60 15.91 -26.06
CA GLU A 13 -8.67 14.89 -25.59
C GLU A 13 -7.84 14.37 -26.76
N LEU A 14 -6.51 14.33 -26.56
CA LEU A 14 -5.57 13.71 -27.49
C LEU A 14 -5.02 12.45 -26.84
N VAL A 15 -5.43 11.28 -27.34
CA VAL A 15 -5.15 9.98 -26.72
C VAL A 15 -4.22 9.16 -27.60
N PHE A 16 -3.08 8.76 -27.03
CA PHE A 16 -2.12 7.87 -27.64
C PHE A 16 -2.17 6.51 -26.95
N SER A 17 -2.44 5.47 -27.73
CA SER A 17 -2.42 4.09 -27.27
C SER A 17 -1.02 3.65 -26.88
N THR A 18 -0.96 2.71 -25.96
CA THR A 18 0.27 2.23 -25.35
C THR A 18 1.18 1.50 -26.35
N GLY A 19 2.49 1.71 -26.22
CA GLY A 19 3.51 0.96 -26.97
C GLY A 19 3.56 1.21 -28.48
N ARG A 20 3.08 2.38 -28.93
CA ARG A 20 3.05 2.78 -30.34
C ARG A 20 3.95 3.97 -30.60
N THR A 21 4.22 4.23 -31.87
CA THR A 21 4.89 5.44 -32.33
C THR A 21 3.89 6.38 -32.99
N TYR A 22 3.87 7.63 -32.57
CA TYR A 22 3.01 8.68 -33.12
C TYR A 22 3.85 9.78 -33.75
N THR A 23 3.42 10.25 -34.90
CA THR A 23 4.11 11.31 -35.65
C THR A 23 3.24 12.56 -35.67
N LEU A 24 3.79 13.69 -35.23
CA LEU A 24 3.16 15.00 -35.34
C LEU A 24 3.83 15.77 -36.47
N GLN A 25 3.06 16.42 -37.33
CA GLN A 25 3.63 17.23 -38.41
C GLN A 25 4.55 18.33 -37.85
N MET A 26 5.75 18.43 -38.40
CA MET A 26 6.73 19.45 -38.02
C MET A 26 6.13 20.85 -38.11
N ALA A 27 6.52 21.75 -37.21
CA ALA A 27 6.08 23.14 -37.09
C ALA A 27 4.58 23.38 -36.82
N ASN A 28 3.69 22.41 -37.03
CA ASN A 28 2.28 22.52 -36.69
C ASN A 28 2.01 22.26 -35.21
N THR A 29 0.89 22.79 -34.72
CA THR A 29 0.48 22.80 -33.31
C THR A 29 -0.74 21.93 -33.06
N GLN A 30 -0.59 20.99 -32.15
CA GLN A 30 -1.71 20.22 -31.60
C GLN A 30 -2.08 20.83 -30.25
N THR A 31 -3.23 21.51 -30.18
CA THR A 31 -3.75 22.04 -28.92
C THR A 31 -4.70 21.03 -28.30
N THR A 32 -4.53 20.71 -27.02
CA THR A 32 -5.40 19.77 -26.31
C THR A 32 -5.68 20.20 -24.87
N GLU A 33 -6.93 20.03 -24.41
CA GLU A 33 -7.26 20.24 -23.00
C GLU A 33 -6.73 19.13 -22.11
N SER A 34 -6.64 17.91 -22.62
CA SER A 34 -6.07 16.76 -21.91
C SER A 34 -5.23 15.93 -22.85
N TRP A 35 -3.97 15.70 -22.48
CA TRP A 35 -3.08 14.82 -23.21
C TRP A 35 -2.93 13.50 -22.46
N ILE A 36 -3.24 12.39 -23.14
CA ILE A 36 -3.12 11.05 -22.58
C ILE A 36 -2.05 10.29 -23.36
N LEU A 37 -0.84 10.26 -22.80
CA LEU A 37 0.28 9.51 -23.33
C LEU A 37 0.33 8.12 -22.68
N GLY A 38 -0.08 7.08 -23.39
CA GLY A 38 -0.20 5.71 -22.88
C GLY A 38 1.12 4.98 -22.62
N GLY A 39 2.19 5.63 -22.17
CA GLY A 39 3.38 4.90 -21.72
C GLY A 39 3.03 3.92 -20.59
N THR A 40 3.59 2.70 -20.60
CA THR A 40 3.38 1.71 -19.54
C THR A 40 4.69 1.02 -19.16
N PRO A 41 4.77 0.34 -18.00
CA PRO A 41 5.94 -0.47 -17.62
C PRO A 41 6.32 -1.55 -18.63
N CYS A 42 5.40 -1.96 -19.50
CA CYS A 42 5.67 -2.98 -20.50
C CYS A 42 6.20 -2.40 -21.81
N THR A 43 5.69 -1.23 -22.19
CA THR A 43 5.92 -0.65 -23.50
C THR A 43 5.97 0.86 -23.41
N VAL A 44 7.07 1.41 -23.94
CA VAL A 44 7.25 2.85 -24.08
C VAL A 44 6.42 3.35 -25.26
N THR A 45 5.73 4.47 -25.06
CA THR A 45 5.02 5.17 -26.14
C THR A 45 5.89 6.29 -26.70
N TYR A 46 6.06 6.32 -28.02
CA TYR A 46 6.92 7.27 -28.71
C TYR A 46 6.07 8.34 -29.41
N VAL A 47 6.46 9.61 -29.30
CA VAL A 47 5.86 10.72 -30.05
C VAL A 47 6.98 11.53 -30.67
N GLN A 48 6.96 11.70 -31.98
CA GLN A 48 8.02 12.37 -32.71
C GLN A 48 7.49 13.37 -33.72
N SER A 49 8.30 14.37 -34.06
CA SER A 49 8.07 15.19 -35.26
C SER A 49 8.17 14.35 -36.53
N SER A 50 7.43 14.74 -37.57
CA SER A 50 7.53 14.17 -38.92
C SER A 50 8.89 14.43 -39.58
N THR A 51 9.70 15.35 -39.05
CA THR A 51 10.99 15.72 -39.61
C THR A 51 12.02 15.87 -38.51
N SER A 52 13.04 15.02 -38.55
CA SER A 52 14.12 15.02 -37.55
C SER A 52 14.82 16.38 -37.49
N GLY A 53 15.05 16.89 -36.28
CA GLY A 53 15.69 18.19 -36.04
C GLY A 53 14.74 19.39 -36.12
N THR A 54 13.53 19.23 -36.65
CA THR A 54 12.52 20.30 -36.68
C THR A 54 11.39 19.94 -35.73
N ARG A 55 11.08 20.84 -34.79
CA ARG A 55 10.10 20.52 -33.74
C ARG A 55 8.67 20.55 -34.27
N ALA A 56 7.85 19.59 -33.86
CA ALA A 56 6.40 19.71 -33.85
C ALA A 56 5.94 20.35 -32.52
N ASN A 57 4.79 21.02 -32.50
CA ASN A 57 4.32 21.73 -31.32
C ASN A 57 3.14 20.99 -30.65
N ILE A 58 3.19 20.87 -29.34
CA ILE A 58 2.06 20.42 -28.52
C ILE A 58 1.74 21.50 -27.48
N ASN A 59 0.47 21.91 -27.42
CA ASN A 59 -0.02 22.90 -26.47
C ASN A 59 -1.04 22.25 -25.56
N VAL A 60 -0.65 21.96 -24.32
CA VAL A 60 -1.51 21.28 -23.34
C VAL A 60 -2.08 22.33 -22.40
N THR A 61 -3.40 22.53 -22.43
CA THR A 61 -4.04 23.61 -21.66
C THR A 61 -4.58 23.18 -20.30
N GLY A 62 -4.67 21.87 -20.05
CA GLY A 62 -5.13 21.29 -18.78
C GLY A 62 -4.82 19.79 -18.65
N GLY A 63 -5.54 19.13 -17.74
CA GLY A 63 -5.42 17.69 -17.54
C GLY A 63 -4.14 17.26 -16.83
N ASN A 64 -3.77 15.99 -16.98
CA ASN A 64 -2.57 15.43 -16.37
C ASN A 64 -1.32 15.91 -17.13
N THR A 65 -0.30 16.32 -16.38
CA THR A 65 0.98 16.82 -16.92
C THR A 65 2.17 15.97 -16.51
N ASN A 66 1.94 14.95 -15.67
CA ASN A 66 2.96 14.02 -15.21
C ASN A 66 2.83 12.70 -15.98
N PHE A 67 3.83 12.39 -16.78
CA PHE A 67 3.88 11.20 -17.61
C PHE A 67 5.02 10.30 -17.16
N ASN A 68 4.93 9.02 -17.49
CA ASN A 68 6.06 8.12 -17.40
C ASN A 68 6.01 7.12 -18.56
N PHE A 69 7.10 6.39 -18.79
CA PHE A 69 7.21 5.44 -19.91
C PHE A 69 6.90 6.06 -21.28
N GLY A 70 7.18 7.36 -21.42
CA GLY A 70 7.04 8.09 -22.68
C GLY A 70 8.39 8.46 -23.25
N ASN A 71 8.46 8.57 -24.57
CA ASN A 71 9.63 9.06 -25.28
C ASN A 71 9.18 10.10 -26.30
N LEU A 72 9.71 11.32 -26.19
CA LEU A 72 9.38 12.42 -27.10
C LEU A 72 10.59 12.78 -27.92
N LYS A 73 10.41 13.00 -29.22
CA LYS A 73 11.46 13.46 -30.14
C LYS A 73 11.05 14.66 -30.96
N ASP A 74 11.88 15.69 -30.97
CA ASP A 74 11.68 16.91 -31.73
C ASP A 74 10.31 17.54 -31.36
N ILE A 75 10.02 17.67 -30.06
CA ILE A 75 8.75 18.23 -29.57
C ILE A 75 8.98 19.54 -28.82
N ASN A 76 8.20 20.57 -29.16
CA ASN A 76 8.11 21.80 -28.40
C ASN A 76 6.79 21.83 -27.63
N ALA A 77 6.86 21.77 -26.31
CA ALA A 77 5.69 21.88 -25.44
C ALA A 77 5.37 23.35 -25.12
N SER A 78 4.09 23.62 -24.88
CA SER A 78 3.57 24.92 -24.45
C SER A 78 2.28 24.73 -23.64
N GLY A 79 1.80 25.81 -23.02
CA GLY A 79 0.70 25.75 -22.08
C GLY A 79 1.17 25.34 -20.69
N GLN A 80 0.71 24.21 -20.20
CA GLN A 80 1.14 23.64 -18.91
C GLN A 80 2.54 23.01 -19.01
N PRO A 81 3.36 23.08 -17.94
CA PRO A 81 4.65 22.41 -17.90
C PRO A 81 4.44 20.89 -17.91
N LEU A 82 5.14 20.20 -18.81
CA LEU A 82 5.06 18.74 -18.92
C LEU A 82 6.27 18.12 -18.22
N HIS A 83 5.99 17.08 -17.42
CA HIS A 83 6.98 16.37 -16.65
C HIS A 83 6.96 14.88 -16.98
N PHE A 84 8.14 14.29 -17.14
CA PHE A 84 8.32 12.89 -17.48
C PHE A 84 9.20 12.21 -16.42
N GLY A 85 8.65 11.19 -15.77
CA GLY A 85 9.32 10.45 -14.70
C GLY A 85 10.47 9.59 -15.18
N SER A 86 11.16 8.96 -14.22
CA SER A 86 12.45 8.28 -14.40
C SER A 86 12.46 7.09 -15.37
N GLN A 87 11.30 6.55 -15.75
CA GLN A 87 11.20 5.45 -16.71
C GLN A 87 11.00 5.95 -18.15
N SER A 88 10.91 7.27 -18.34
CA SER A 88 10.90 7.92 -19.64
C SER A 88 12.32 8.05 -20.17
N THR A 89 12.52 7.84 -21.47
CA THR A 89 13.86 7.82 -22.08
C THR A 89 14.19 9.18 -22.69
N ILE A 90 15.34 9.76 -22.34
CA ILE A 90 15.57 11.22 -22.44
C ILE A 90 16.80 11.66 -23.24
N ALA A 91 17.51 10.77 -23.93
CA ALA A 91 18.81 11.15 -24.50
C ALA A 91 18.68 11.94 -25.82
N ASN A 92 18.96 13.25 -25.77
CA ASN A 92 19.30 14.12 -26.92
C ASN A 92 18.25 14.21 -28.03
N GLN A 93 16.98 14.32 -27.66
CA GLN A 93 15.89 14.26 -28.62
C GLN A 93 15.35 15.63 -29.07
N ASN A 94 16.08 16.74 -28.85
CA ASN A 94 15.70 18.09 -29.32
C ASN A 94 14.30 18.55 -28.85
N ASN A 95 13.93 18.23 -27.61
CA ASN A 95 12.69 18.70 -27.00
C ASN A 95 12.85 20.06 -26.31
N ASN A 96 11.75 20.78 -26.12
CA ASN A 96 11.73 22.07 -25.44
C ASN A 96 10.53 22.20 -24.49
N ASN A 97 10.72 22.90 -23.38
CA ASN A 97 9.72 23.12 -22.31
C ASN A 97 9.16 21.82 -21.69
N ILE A 98 9.98 20.78 -21.60
CA ILE A 98 9.64 19.50 -20.98
C ILE A 98 10.72 19.19 -19.94
N THR A 99 10.31 18.82 -18.73
CA THR A 99 11.22 18.38 -17.67
C THR A 99 11.24 16.86 -17.59
N TYR A 100 12.39 16.33 -17.21
CA TYR A 100 12.62 14.90 -17.10
C TYR A 100 13.33 14.59 -15.78
N ASP A 101 12.87 13.56 -15.10
CA ASP A 101 13.64 12.92 -14.04
C ASP A 101 14.87 12.23 -14.64
N PRO A 102 15.96 12.05 -13.86
CA PRO A 102 17.06 11.18 -14.24
C PRO A 102 16.54 9.78 -14.60
N TYR A 103 16.99 9.26 -15.75
CA TYR A 103 16.58 7.94 -16.20
C TYR A 103 17.06 6.87 -15.20
N ASP A 104 16.11 6.14 -14.62
CA ASP A 104 16.35 5.02 -13.71
C ASP A 104 15.41 3.87 -14.10
N PRO A 105 15.89 2.87 -14.86
CA PRO A 105 15.12 1.70 -15.25
C PRO A 105 15.01 0.65 -14.14
N GLY A 106 15.30 1.00 -12.88
CA GLY A 106 15.17 0.12 -11.74
C GLY A 106 13.80 -0.57 -11.64
N VAL A 107 13.68 -1.48 -10.67
CA VAL A 107 12.48 -2.32 -10.52
C VAL A 107 11.23 -1.44 -10.40
N PHE A 108 10.26 -1.68 -11.28
CA PHE A 108 8.95 -1.06 -11.21
C PHE A 108 8.27 -1.43 -9.89
N GLN A 109 7.97 -0.44 -9.04
CA GLN A 109 7.18 -0.61 -7.83
C GLN A 109 5.82 0.06 -8.04
N GLY A 110 4.77 -0.75 -8.15
CA GLY A 110 3.44 -0.27 -8.48
C GLY A 110 2.65 0.16 -7.24
N LEU A 111 2.51 -0.73 -6.26
CA LEU A 111 1.80 -0.45 -5.00
C LEU A 111 2.72 0.11 -3.91
N GLY A 112 4.04 0.05 -4.12
CA GLY A 112 5.04 0.46 -3.13
C GLY A 112 5.31 -0.64 -2.09
N PRO A 113 5.97 -0.28 -0.97
CA PRO A 113 6.36 -1.26 0.05
C PRO A 113 5.16 -1.75 0.89
N ASP A 114 5.33 -2.93 1.47
CA ASP A 114 4.40 -3.48 2.47
C ASP A 114 4.17 -2.55 3.66
N TRP A 115 2.95 -2.55 4.19
CA TRP A 115 2.60 -1.76 5.37
C TRP A 115 2.79 -2.59 6.64
N GLN A 116 3.86 -2.31 7.36
CA GLN A 116 4.22 -2.99 8.61
C GLN A 116 3.58 -2.31 9.81
N CYS A 117 3.10 -3.08 10.79
CA CYS A 117 2.51 -2.57 12.03
C CYS A 117 1.45 -1.47 11.83
N HIS A 118 0.63 -1.63 10.79
CA HIS A 118 -0.20 -0.58 10.26
C HIS A 118 -1.46 -0.33 11.10
N VAL A 119 -1.88 0.93 11.15
CA VAL A 119 -3.14 1.36 11.76
C VAL A 119 -3.95 2.13 10.72
N ILE A 120 -5.16 1.66 10.49
CA ILE A 120 -6.15 2.40 9.70
C ILE A 120 -6.69 3.56 10.53
N ASP A 121 -6.51 4.78 10.04
CA ASP A 121 -7.09 6.01 10.58
C ASP A 121 -8.19 6.51 9.63
N ASN A 122 -9.43 6.53 10.09
CA ASN A 122 -10.58 6.94 9.26
C ASN A 122 -10.56 8.41 8.84
N THR A 123 -9.67 9.22 9.43
CA THR A 123 -9.50 10.64 9.08
C THR A 123 -8.40 10.87 8.04
N ASP A 124 -7.59 9.85 7.73
CA ASP A 124 -6.47 9.94 6.78
C ASP A 124 -6.56 8.84 5.71
N ALA A 125 -6.95 9.25 4.51
CA ALA A 125 -7.11 8.36 3.36
C ALA A 125 -5.83 7.64 2.96
N SER A 126 -4.65 8.20 3.25
CA SER A 126 -3.37 7.53 2.94
C SER A 126 -3.17 6.24 3.73
N THR A 127 -3.87 6.09 4.87
CA THR A 127 -3.78 4.90 5.73
C THR A 127 -4.74 3.78 5.31
N TYR A 128 -5.61 3.99 4.34
CA TYR A 128 -6.57 2.97 3.92
C TYR A 128 -6.84 2.92 2.41
N THR A 129 -6.18 3.77 1.62
CA THR A 129 -6.34 3.78 0.16
C THR A 129 -5.09 3.21 -0.49
N LEU A 130 -5.24 2.06 -1.15
CA LEU A 130 -4.23 1.58 -2.09
C LEU A 130 -4.46 2.27 -3.43
N SER A 131 -3.40 2.85 -4.01
CA SER A 131 -3.48 3.63 -5.26
C SER A 131 -2.73 2.91 -6.38
N THR A 132 -3.31 2.90 -7.59
CA THR A 132 -2.58 2.45 -8.79
C THR A 132 -1.92 3.58 -9.56
N SER A 133 -1.77 4.77 -8.96
CA SER A 133 -1.20 5.95 -9.64
C SER A 133 0.20 5.70 -10.22
N ALA A 134 1.06 4.94 -9.53
CA ALA A 134 2.39 4.59 -10.01
C ALA A 134 2.39 3.59 -11.18
N PHE A 135 1.23 3.03 -11.57
CA PHE A 135 1.08 2.26 -12.80
C PHE A 135 0.81 3.14 -14.03
N TYR A 136 0.59 4.44 -13.85
CA TYR A 136 0.37 5.39 -14.96
C TYR A 136 -0.73 4.95 -15.93
N GLY A 137 -1.78 4.34 -15.39
CA GLY A 137 -2.94 3.95 -16.20
C GLY A 137 -3.71 5.16 -16.72
N ASN A 138 -4.49 4.94 -17.77
CA ASN A 138 -5.35 5.95 -18.40
C ASN A 138 -6.83 5.54 -18.33
N SER A 139 -7.71 6.30 -18.99
CA SER A 139 -9.16 6.04 -19.01
C SER A 139 -9.57 4.70 -19.61
N THR A 140 -8.68 4.05 -20.37
CA THR A 140 -8.92 2.70 -20.93
C THR A 140 -8.25 1.59 -20.12
N THR A 141 -7.42 1.91 -19.13
CA THR A 141 -6.77 0.90 -18.29
C THR A 141 -7.80 0.16 -17.43
N ILE A 142 -7.69 -1.16 -17.39
CA ILE A 142 -8.54 -2.02 -16.57
C ILE A 142 -7.77 -2.42 -15.32
N TYR A 143 -8.42 -2.31 -14.17
CA TYR A 143 -7.90 -2.74 -12.88
C TYR A 143 -8.72 -3.91 -12.36
N SER A 144 -8.05 -4.89 -11.77
CA SER A 144 -8.68 -6.00 -11.07
C SER A 144 -7.96 -6.20 -9.74
N TRP A 145 -8.63 -5.89 -8.65
CA TRP A 145 -8.11 -6.07 -7.29
C TRP A 145 -8.51 -7.43 -6.74
N TYR A 146 -7.62 -8.08 -6.02
CA TYR A 146 -7.86 -9.36 -5.37
C TYR A 146 -7.43 -9.31 -3.92
N LYS A 147 -8.19 -10.01 -3.07
CA LYS A 147 -7.76 -10.34 -1.71
C LYS A 147 -7.15 -11.73 -1.73
N LEU A 148 -5.92 -11.86 -1.25
CA LEU A 148 -5.22 -13.14 -1.23
C LEU A 148 -5.17 -13.73 0.18
N ASN A 149 -5.07 -15.06 0.25
CA ASN A 149 -4.84 -15.83 1.49
C ASN A 149 -5.86 -15.56 2.60
N ASP A 150 -7.11 -15.25 2.25
CA ASP A 150 -8.22 -15.04 3.17
C ASP A 150 -9.38 -15.95 2.78
N SER A 151 -9.90 -16.74 3.73
CA SER A 151 -10.96 -17.73 3.45
C SER A 151 -12.29 -17.12 3.02
N ASN A 152 -12.50 -15.83 3.26
CA ASN A 152 -13.73 -15.14 2.88
C ASN A 152 -13.74 -14.68 1.42
N TYR A 153 -12.60 -14.76 0.72
CA TYR A 153 -12.44 -14.24 -0.63
C TYR A 153 -11.84 -15.29 -1.55
N ASP A 154 -12.42 -15.44 -2.74
CA ASP A 154 -11.85 -16.25 -3.80
C ASP A 154 -10.71 -15.47 -4.48
N PRO A 155 -9.45 -15.96 -4.47
CA PRO A 155 -8.31 -15.26 -5.05
C PRO A 155 -8.38 -15.13 -6.59
N SER A 156 -9.33 -15.79 -7.24
CA SER A 156 -9.59 -15.68 -8.69
C SER A 156 -10.68 -14.68 -9.06
N THR A 157 -11.44 -14.17 -8.08
CA THR A 157 -12.53 -13.22 -8.32
C THR A 157 -12.14 -11.82 -7.87
N PRO A 158 -12.22 -10.79 -8.74
CA PRO A 158 -11.90 -9.42 -8.34
C PRO A 158 -12.86 -8.89 -7.28
N ILE A 159 -12.31 -8.28 -6.22
CA ILE A 159 -13.06 -7.57 -5.17
C ILE A 159 -13.41 -6.14 -5.55
N SER A 160 -12.70 -5.56 -6.53
CA SER A 160 -12.91 -4.21 -7.05
C SER A 160 -12.24 -4.06 -8.42
N THR A 161 -12.77 -3.15 -9.24
CA THR A 161 -12.20 -2.77 -10.54
C THR A 161 -11.84 -1.28 -10.64
N ALA A 162 -11.91 -0.55 -9.51
CA ALA A 162 -11.54 0.86 -9.47
C ALA A 162 -10.01 1.05 -9.52
N SER A 163 -9.55 2.23 -9.92
CA SER A 163 -8.12 2.62 -9.91
C SER A 163 -7.54 2.82 -8.50
N SER A 164 -8.34 2.66 -7.46
CA SER A 164 -7.93 2.68 -6.07
C SER A 164 -8.80 1.76 -5.24
N LEU A 165 -8.26 1.23 -4.15
CA LEU A 165 -8.97 0.32 -3.25
C LEU A 165 -9.04 0.91 -1.84
N ASP A 166 -10.24 1.04 -1.29
CA ASP A 166 -10.46 1.33 0.14
C ASP A 166 -10.45 0.01 0.92
N ILE A 167 -9.38 -0.23 1.68
CA ILE A 167 -9.18 -1.50 2.38
C ILE A 167 -10.06 -1.64 3.63
N ARG A 168 -10.76 -0.60 4.08
CA ARG A 168 -11.67 -0.71 5.26
C ARG A 168 -12.81 -1.68 5.03
N LEU A 169 -13.19 -1.86 3.77
CA LEU A 169 -14.23 -2.79 3.36
C LEU A 169 -13.77 -4.26 3.41
N PHE A 170 -12.45 -4.49 3.41
CA PHE A 170 -11.85 -5.81 3.18
C PHE A 170 -10.88 -6.25 4.31
N GLY A 171 -10.43 -5.34 5.16
CA GLY A 171 -9.59 -5.62 6.32
C GLY A 171 -8.07 -5.61 6.06
N TYR A 172 -7.30 -6.16 6.99
CA TYR A 172 -5.84 -6.31 6.86
C TYR A 172 -5.47 -7.57 6.05
N GLY A 173 -4.23 -7.69 5.61
CA GLY A 173 -3.69 -8.86 4.88
C GLY A 173 -3.16 -8.51 3.48
N THR A 174 -3.02 -9.51 2.62
CA THR A 174 -2.40 -9.36 1.30
C THR A 174 -3.41 -8.96 0.23
N TYR A 175 -3.03 -7.98 -0.59
CA TYR A 175 -3.78 -7.51 -1.75
C TYR A 175 -2.93 -7.64 -3.00
N LYS A 176 -3.56 -8.02 -4.11
CA LYS A 176 -2.96 -8.00 -5.45
C LYS A 176 -3.78 -7.07 -6.34
N VAL A 177 -3.11 -6.29 -7.17
CA VAL A 177 -3.76 -5.63 -8.31
C VAL A 177 -3.19 -6.19 -9.61
N GLU A 178 -4.08 -6.53 -10.54
CA GLU A 178 -3.74 -6.75 -11.94
C GLU A 178 -4.15 -5.52 -12.73
N VAL A 179 -3.20 -4.96 -13.49
CA VAL A 179 -3.37 -3.76 -14.30
C VAL A 179 -3.19 -4.14 -15.75
N SER A 180 -4.30 -4.17 -16.48
CA SER A 180 -4.33 -4.49 -17.91
C SER A 180 -4.45 -3.22 -18.72
N TYR A 181 -3.40 -2.93 -19.49
CA TYR A 181 -3.40 -1.84 -20.46
C TYR A 181 -4.04 -2.33 -21.75
N THR A 182 -5.00 -1.57 -22.27
CA THR A 182 -5.71 -1.87 -23.52
C THR A 182 -5.74 -0.64 -24.40
N ASN A 183 -5.91 -0.87 -25.71
CA ASN A 183 -6.15 0.17 -26.71
C ASN A 183 -7.64 0.29 -27.09
N GLY A 184 -8.54 -0.24 -26.25
CA GLY A 184 -9.98 -0.31 -26.49
C GLY A 184 -10.43 -1.51 -27.31
N ALA A 185 -9.51 -2.25 -27.94
CA ALA A 185 -9.84 -3.46 -28.72
C ALA A 185 -9.15 -4.72 -28.16
N ALA A 186 -7.92 -4.60 -27.65
CA ALA A 186 -7.16 -5.71 -27.11
C ALA A 186 -6.25 -5.27 -25.96
N ILE A 187 -6.04 -6.17 -25.00
CA ILE A 187 -5.05 -6.00 -23.94
C ILE A 187 -3.66 -6.06 -24.58
N SER A 188 -2.89 -4.98 -24.42
CA SER A 188 -1.51 -4.88 -24.90
C SER A 188 -0.51 -5.46 -23.91
N CYS A 189 -0.79 -5.35 -22.61
CA CYS A 189 0.03 -5.89 -21.54
C CYS A 189 -0.78 -5.96 -20.25
N THR A 190 -0.45 -6.92 -19.38
CA THR A 190 -0.90 -6.95 -18.00
C THR A 190 0.32 -7.01 -17.09
N VAL A 191 0.34 -6.16 -16.07
CA VAL A 191 1.28 -6.25 -14.94
C VAL A 191 0.50 -6.51 -13.67
N SER A 192 1.17 -7.05 -12.67
CA SER A 192 0.60 -7.21 -11.35
C SER A 192 1.59 -6.80 -10.29
N ASP A 193 1.06 -6.34 -9.16
CA ASP A 193 1.85 -6.10 -7.96
C ASP A 193 1.04 -6.52 -6.73
N GLU A 194 1.75 -6.81 -5.65
CA GLU A 194 1.18 -7.24 -4.38
C GLU A 194 1.65 -6.33 -3.25
N VAL A 195 0.78 -6.16 -2.26
CA VAL A 195 1.11 -5.45 -1.03
C VAL A 195 0.52 -6.18 0.16
N ASN A 196 1.34 -6.38 1.19
CA ASN A 196 0.90 -6.98 2.45
C ASN A 196 0.67 -5.91 3.51
N ILE A 197 -0.52 -5.90 4.08
CA ILE A 197 -0.94 -4.94 5.10
C ILE A 197 -1.04 -5.65 6.45
N ILE A 198 0.01 -5.52 7.28
CA ILE A 198 0.08 -6.18 8.58
C ILE A 198 -0.54 -5.26 9.63
N LYS A 199 -1.62 -5.73 10.28
CA LYS A 199 -2.24 -5.02 11.40
C LYS A 199 -1.23 -4.80 12.52
N LYS A 200 -1.23 -3.60 13.10
CA LYS A 200 -0.58 -3.35 14.38
C LYS A 200 -1.07 -4.33 15.44
N THR A 201 -0.14 -5.00 16.10
CA THR A 201 -0.45 -5.97 17.14
C THR A 201 -1.09 -5.27 18.34
N ASP A 202 -2.22 -5.81 18.79
CA ASP A 202 -2.92 -5.33 19.98
C ASP A 202 -2.08 -5.66 21.25
N PRO A 203 -2.12 -4.84 22.31
CA PRO A 203 -1.42 -5.16 23.56
C PRO A 203 -1.90 -6.49 24.18
N PRO A 204 -1.03 -7.22 24.91
CA PRO A 204 -1.48 -8.44 25.60
C PRO A 204 -2.47 -8.11 26.72
N ILE A 205 -3.32 -9.06 27.06
CA ILE A 205 -4.32 -8.92 28.12
C ILE A 205 -3.82 -9.66 29.35
N ALA A 206 -3.67 -8.96 30.48
CA ALA A 206 -3.17 -9.53 31.71
C ALA A 206 -4.12 -9.28 32.88
N THR A 207 -4.05 -10.13 33.90
CA THR A 207 -4.74 -9.91 35.17
C THR A 207 -3.78 -9.34 36.21
N SER A 208 -4.29 -8.46 37.06
CA SER A 208 -3.50 -7.84 38.14
C SER A 208 -3.28 -8.77 39.33
N ASN A 209 -4.16 -9.76 39.53
CA ASN A 209 -4.13 -10.60 40.72
C ASN A 209 -3.15 -11.77 40.57
N VAL A 210 -2.27 -11.93 41.54
CA VAL A 210 -1.32 -13.05 41.62
C VAL A 210 -1.51 -13.77 42.95
N CYS A 211 -1.55 -15.11 42.91
CA CYS A 211 -1.64 -15.91 44.13
C CYS A 211 -0.33 -15.84 44.92
N LYS A 212 -0.44 -15.53 46.22
CA LYS A 212 0.70 -15.45 47.12
C LYS A 212 1.49 -16.77 47.16
N LYS A 213 2.80 -16.67 46.94
CA LYS A 213 3.80 -17.74 47.10
C LYS A 213 4.90 -17.30 48.06
N GLU A 214 5.85 -18.19 48.39
CA GLU A 214 7.06 -17.81 49.14
C GLU A 214 7.87 -16.73 48.41
N THR A 215 7.95 -16.83 47.08
CA THR A 215 8.47 -15.79 46.21
C THR A 215 7.64 -15.78 44.94
N ASN A 216 6.99 -14.65 44.66
CA ASN A 216 6.29 -14.45 43.41
C ASN A 216 7.23 -13.88 42.35
N THR A 217 7.06 -14.31 41.11
CA THR A 217 7.88 -13.89 39.95
C THR A 217 7.01 -13.41 38.80
N ILE A 218 7.63 -12.77 37.79
CA ILE A 218 6.95 -12.33 36.55
C ILE A 218 6.17 -13.49 35.90
N GLY A 219 6.73 -14.70 35.91
CA GLY A 219 6.09 -15.90 35.38
C GLY A 219 4.80 -16.32 36.10
N ASP A 220 4.50 -15.75 37.28
CA ASP A 220 3.25 -16.00 38.00
C ASP A 220 2.10 -15.08 37.56
N ILE A 221 2.39 -14.02 36.79
CA ILE A 221 1.35 -13.11 36.28
C ILE A 221 0.62 -13.80 35.12
N SER A 222 -0.71 -13.94 35.25
CA SER A 222 -1.52 -14.49 34.18
C SER A 222 -1.67 -13.47 33.05
N ILE A 223 -1.19 -13.83 31.87
CA ILE A 223 -1.19 -12.99 30.68
C ILE A 223 -1.56 -13.81 29.45
N SER A 224 -2.40 -13.24 28.59
CA SER A 224 -2.83 -13.80 27.32
C SER A 224 -2.24 -12.96 26.19
N GLY A 225 -1.50 -13.64 25.30
CA GLY A 225 -0.86 -13.08 24.12
C GLY A 225 0.24 -14.01 23.60
N ASN A 226 0.99 -13.56 22.60
CA ASN A 226 2.03 -14.35 21.93
C ASN A 226 3.40 -13.69 22.05
N ASN A 227 4.45 -14.48 22.29
CA ASN A 227 5.83 -13.98 22.41
C ASN A 227 5.92 -12.78 23.38
N ILE A 228 5.44 -13.00 24.61
CA ILE A 228 5.35 -11.96 25.63
C ILE A 228 6.75 -11.52 26.04
N LYS A 229 6.96 -10.20 26.09
CA LYS A 229 8.15 -9.58 26.67
C LYS A 229 7.79 -8.71 27.85
N TRP A 230 8.61 -8.75 28.90
CA TRP A 230 8.36 -8.02 30.15
C TRP A 230 9.36 -6.89 30.36
N TYR A 231 8.93 -5.81 30.98
CA TYR A 231 9.75 -4.62 31.20
C TYR A 231 9.46 -4.00 32.57
N PRO A 232 10.46 -3.38 33.22
CA PRO A 232 10.26 -2.71 34.50
C PRO A 232 9.48 -1.40 34.37
N ASN A 233 9.46 -0.78 33.18
CA ASN A 233 8.72 0.44 32.91
C ASN A 233 8.36 0.56 31.42
N ASN A 234 7.58 1.58 31.05
CA ASN A 234 7.11 1.78 29.68
C ASN A 234 8.21 2.14 28.66
N LEU A 235 9.38 2.60 29.11
CA LEU A 235 10.47 3.09 28.24
C LEU A 235 11.71 2.20 28.27
N SER A 236 11.80 1.26 29.20
CA SER A 236 12.97 0.37 29.35
C SER A 236 13.22 -0.41 28.07
N THR A 237 14.48 -0.45 27.64
CA THR A 237 14.92 -1.32 26.54
C THR A 237 15.38 -2.70 27.03
N ALA A 238 15.63 -2.84 28.34
CA ALA A 238 15.99 -4.11 28.95
C ALA A 238 14.74 -4.90 29.34
N GLU A 239 14.67 -6.13 28.87
CA GLU A 239 13.63 -7.09 29.18
C GLU A 239 13.86 -7.72 30.57
N LEU A 240 12.78 -7.98 31.29
CA LEU A 240 12.81 -8.72 32.55
C LEU A 240 12.73 -10.22 32.27
N PRO A 241 13.64 -11.04 32.83
CA PRO A 241 13.48 -12.48 32.77
C PRO A 241 12.27 -12.93 33.59
N SER A 242 11.65 -14.04 33.18
CA SER A 242 10.42 -14.57 33.81
C SER A 242 10.58 -14.92 35.30
N ASN A 243 11.81 -15.15 35.77
CA ASN A 243 12.14 -15.42 37.17
C ASN A 243 12.35 -14.15 38.02
N THR A 244 12.19 -12.96 37.46
CA THR A 244 12.31 -11.70 38.21
C THR A 244 11.26 -11.66 39.32
N THR A 245 11.67 -11.43 40.56
CA THR A 245 10.77 -11.29 41.70
C THR A 245 9.84 -10.08 41.51
N ILE A 246 8.55 -10.28 41.78
CA ILE A 246 7.56 -9.21 41.72
C ILE A 246 7.17 -8.73 43.12
N LEU A 247 6.83 -7.44 43.23
CA LEU A 247 6.38 -6.82 44.47
C LEU A 247 4.90 -6.43 44.38
N ASN A 248 4.20 -6.55 45.50
CA ASN A 248 2.81 -6.13 45.59
C ASN A 248 2.70 -4.61 45.44
N GLY A 249 1.79 -4.14 44.58
CA GLY A 249 1.58 -2.72 44.28
C GLY A 249 2.50 -2.15 43.21
N GLU A 250 3.53 -2.88 42.77
CA GLU A 250 4.41 -2.44 41.69
C GLU A 250 3.77 -2.67 40.32
N THR A 251 4.09 -1.79 39.37
CA THR A 251 3.63 -1.87 37.98
C THR A 251 4.70 -2.44 37.08
N TYR A 252 4.39 -3.53 36.40
CA TYR A 252 5.21 -4.12 35.35
C TYR A 252 4.56 -3.92 33.99
N PHE A 253 5.36 -3.95 32.94
CA PHE A 253 4.89 -3.67 31.59
C PHE A 253 5.12 -4.89 30.69
N ALA A 254 4.13 -5.26 29.90
CA ALA A 254 4.24 -6.38 28.98
C ALA A 254 3.86 -5.98 27.56
N SER A 255 4.65 -6.37 26.56
CA SER A 255 4.27 -6.32 25.15
C SER A 255 4.11 -7.74 24.60
N GLN A 256 3.51 -7.85 23.43
CA GLN A 256 3.43 -9.09 22.68
C GLN A 256 3.85 -8.87 21.23
N THR A 257 4.33 -9.92 20.57
CA THR A 257 4.78 -9.84 19.17
C THR A 257 4.03 -10.82 18.29
N ILE A 258 3.32 -10.31 17.28
CA ILE A 258 2.58 -11.10 16.28
C ILE A 258 2.97 -10.58 14.89
N ASN A 259 3.29 -11.47 13.94
CA ASN A 259 3.69 -11.11 12.56
C ASN A 259 4.80 -10.05 12.51
N ASN A 260 5.85 -10.23 13.33
CA ASN A 260 6.98 -9.30 13.50
C ASN A 260 6.61 -7.88 13.96
N CYS A 261 5.37 -7.68 14.41
CA CYS A 261 4.94 -6.42 14.97
C CYS A 261 4.86 -6.52 16.51
N GLU A 262 5.65 -5.70 17.20
CA GLU A 262 5.57 -5.59 18.66
C GLU A 262 4.47 -4.59 19.04
N SER A 263 3.60 -4.98 19.97
CA SER A 263 2.49 -4.16 20.43
C SER A 263 2.94 -3.02 21.36
N LYS A 264 2.02 -2.09 21.63
CA LYS A 264 2.18 -1.19 22.79
C LYS A 264 2.19 -2.02 24.08
N ARG A 265 2.88 -1.52 25.10
CA ARG A 265 2.95 -2.18 26.40
C ARG A 265 1.63 -2.03 27.16
N THR A 266 1.17 -3.12 27.75
CA THR A 266 0.14 -3.14 28.79
C THR A 266 0.82 -2.88 30.13
N ALA A 267 0.26 -1.99 30.95
CA ALA A 267 0.71 -1.77 32.33
C ALA A 267 -0.09 -2.69 33.28
N ILE A 268 0.61 -3.44 34.13
CA ILE A 268 0.06 -4.40 35.08
C ILE A 268 0.53 -4.02 36.48
N THR A 269 -0.36 -3.42 37.27
CA THR A 269 -0.12 -3.24 38.70
C THR A 269 -0.45 -4.53 39.42
N VAL A 270 0.55 -5.13 40.07
CA VAL A 270 0.44 -6.44 40.71
C VAL A 270 -0.28 -6.33 42.05
N ILE A 271 -1.24 -7.23 42.28
CA ILE A 271 -1.97 -7.38 43.53
C ILE A 271 -1.80 -8.82 44.00
N ILE A 272 -1.00 -9.02 45.05
CA ILE A 272 -0.73 -10.34 45.62
C ILE A 272 -1.82 -10.68 46.64
N VAL A 273 -2.56 -11.76 46.39
CA VAL A 273 -3.71 -12.19 47.21
C VAL A 273 -3.58 -13.65 47.65
N ASN A 274 -4.20 -14.01 48.77
CA ASN A 274 -4.30 -15.40 49.20
C ASN A 274 -5.40 -16.11 48.41
N CYS A 275 -5.04 -17.04 47.53
CA CYS A 275 -5.99 -17.75 46.67
C CYS A 275 -6.70 -18.93 47.35
N ASN A 276 -6.35 -19.26 48.60
CA ASN A 276 -6.89 -20.39 49.35
C ASN A 276 -8.30 -20.14 49.94
N ASN A 277 -8.93 -19.00 49.65
CA ASN A 277 -10.25 -18.64 50.17
C ASN A 277 -11.35 -18.63 49.09
N VAL A 278 -11.30 -19.56 48.13
CA VAL A 278 -12.54 -19.95 47.44
C VAL A 278 -13.22 -20.98 48.36
N PRO A 279 -14.40 -20.70 48.96
CA PRO A 279 -15.09 -21.70 49.75
C PRO A 279 -15.36 -22.89 48.84
N SER A 280 -14.78 -24.04 49.17
CA SER A 280 -15.22 -25.29 48.59
C SER A 280 -16.69 -25.45 48.96
N MET A 281 -17.58 -25.33 47.98
CA MET A 281 -18.97 -25.79 48.13
C MET A 281 -18.96 -27.32 48.15
N ILE A 282 -18.38 -27.91 49.19
CA ILE A 282 -18.70 -29.28 49.57
C ILE A 282 -20.00 -29.15 50.33
N ASN A 283 -21.13 -29.52 49.70
CA ASN A 283 -22.35 -29.82 50.44
C ASN A 283 -22.28 -31.30 50.85
N PRO A 284 -21.92 -31.64 52.10
CA PRO A 284 -21.76 -33.01 52.52
C PRO A 284 -23.01 -33.44 53.30
N SER A 285 -24.18 -33.49 52.66
CA SER A 285 -25.34 -34.22 53.20
C SER A 285 -26.56 -34.14 52.28
N LEU A 286 -26.86 -35.21 51.56
CA LEU A 286 -28.24 -35.64 51.32
C LEU A 286 -28.23 -37.17 51.17
N PRO A 287 -28.75 -37.94 52.14
CA PRO A 287 -28.94 -39.38 51.99
C PRO A 287 -30.06 -39.64 50.99
N ILE A 288 -29.80 -40.47 49.98
CA ILE A 288 -30.85 -41.06 49.14
C ILE A 288 -31.63 -42.04 50.02
N ARG A 289 -32.90 -41.72 50.29
CA ARG A 289 -33.86 -42.68 50.84
C ARG A 289 -34.56 -43.36 49.68
N THR A 290 -34.27 -44.64 49.48
CA THR A 290 -35.05 -45.53 48.63
C THR A 290 -36.39 -45.84 49.30
N TYR A 291 -37.46 -45.69 48.53
CA TYR A 291 -38.71 -46.44 48.68
C TYR A 291 -39.15 -46.87 47.29
#